data_AF-A0A7R9KWN5-F1
#
_entry.id   AF-A0A7R9KWN5-F1
#
_cell.length_a   1.000
_cell.length_b   1.000
_cell.length_c   1.000
_cell.angle_alpha   90.00
_cell.angle_beta   90.00
_cell.angle_gamma   90.00
#
_symmetry.space_group_name_H-M   'P 1'
#
loop_
_entity.id
_entity.type
_entity.pdbx_description
1 polymer ?
#
loop_
_entity_poly.entity_id
_entity_poly.type
_entity_poly.pdbx_seq_one_letter_code
_entity_poly.pdbx_strand_id
1 'polypeptide(L)'
;MYSDAWLYDYENKDPTVESLQEQYRYIESVINKSLDRDHQHSQQYEDLSIAKLPVSHFLGDQKPPTSLCIDPVPKDNCDSIPYTSAYVNRQQKQILYAKDIHEKYSQRQQNLNPQIESAINNITSSEFIGYYFYEQMAWYFNRDSVALPGFHAYFQSRADDLMKLARKFMEYQNKRGGRVILGDITAYPTQNDWTPLEAMTKSIFVEQTIMQHLLKQNALAESLKDSQFSGFLSNFLNEQVIDLKEMTDHVTQLKRVGPGIGEYLYDKDSIL
;
A
#
# COMPACT_ATOMS: atom_id res chain seq x y z
N MET A 1 -20.80 0.81 15.54
CA MET A 1 -21.96 1.62 15.08
C MET A 1 -21.40 2.97 14.66
N TYR A 2 -20.67 2.99 13.54
CA TYR A 2 -20.28 4.24 12.89
C TYR A 2 -21.40 4.54 11.90
N SER A 3 -22.29 5.46 12.26
CA SER A 3 -23.40 5.85 11.41
C SER A 3 -22.88 6.70 10.25
N ASP A 4 -23.48 6.49 9.08
CA ASP A 4 -23.29 7.15 7.78
C ASP A 4 -23.53 8.67 7.76
N ALA A 5 -23.14 9.39 8.81
CA ALA A 5 -23.45 10.80 9.06
C ALA A 5 -22.57 11.79 8.27
N TRP A 6 -21.65 11.32 7.42
CA TRP A 6 -20.86 12.18 6.52
C TRP A 6 -21.45 12.30 5.12
N LEU A 7 -22.55 11.60 4.82
CA LEU A 7 -23.19 11.56 3.51
C LEU A 7 -24.34 12.58 3.33
N TYR A 8 -24.52 13.52 4.26
CA TYR A 8 -25.66 14.44 4.24
C TYR A 8 -25.21 15.91 4.24
N ASP A 9 -25.05 16.49 3.04
CA ASP A 9 -25.80 17.69 2.59
C ASP A 9 -25.46 18.10 1.13
N TYR A 10 -25.57 17.17 0.18
CA TYR A 10 -25.53 17.47 -1.27
C TYR A 10 -26.82 16.98 -1.98
N GLU A 11 -27.94 16.93 -1.25
CA GLU A 11 -29.26 16.54 -1.78
C GLU A 11 -30.03 17.72 -2.39
N ASN A 12 -29.36 18.58 -3.16
CA ASN A 12 -30.05 19.42 -4.13
C ASN A 12 -29.75 18.87 -5.52
N LYS A 13 -30.82 18.48 -6.22
CA LYS A 13 -30.87 17.84 -7.55
C LYS A 13 -30.07 18.63 -8.60
N ASP A 14 -28.76 18.45 -8.58
CA ASP A 14 -27.84 18.92 -9.59
C ASP A 14 -27.36 17.68 -10.36
N PRO A 15 -27.56 17.59 -11.69
CA PRO A 15 -27.19 16.42 -12.51
C PRO A 15 -25.68 16.06 -12.46
N THR A 16 -24.88 16.84 -11.74
CA THR A 16 -23.47 16.60 -11.42
C THR A 16 -23.26 15.54 -10.33
N VAL A 17 -24.10 15.44 -9.30
CA VAL A 17 -23.85 14.56 -8.12
C VAL A 17 -23.95 13.07 -8.46
N GLU A 18 -24.92 12.66 -9.28
CA GLU A 18 -25.03 11.27 -9.79
C GLU A 18 -23.81 10.91 -10.65
N SER A 19 -23.35 11.83 -11.51
CA SER A 19 -22.15 11.63 -12.33
C SER A 19 -20.87 11.54 -11.49
N LEU A 20 -20.82 12.24 -10.35
CA LEU A 20 -19.69 12.22 -9.41
C LEU A 20 -19.67 10.96 -8.57
N GLN A 21 -20.83 10.44 -8.17
CA GLN A 21 -20.94 9.12 -7.54
C GLN A 21 -20.58 8.00 -8.51
N GLU A 22 -20.93 8.10 -9.79
CA GLU A 22 -20.48 7.14 -10.82
C GLU A 22 -18.98 7.22 -11.06
N GLN A 23 -18.39 8.42 -11.10
CA GLN A 23 -16.94 8.59 -11.17
C GLN A 23 -16.26 8.01 -9.92
N TYR A 24 -16.80 8.25 -8.73
CA TYR A 24 -16.29 7.68 -7.49
C TYR A 24 -16.37 6.13 -7.50
N ARG A 25 -17.51 5.56 -7.90
CA ARG A 25 -17.64 4.10 -8.08
C ARG A 25 -16.69 3.57 -9.14
N TYR A 26 -16.44 4.31 -10.21
CA TYR A 26 -15.48 3.93 -11.24
C TYR A 26 -14.06 3.92 -10.68
N ILE A 27 -13.65 4.97 -9.96
CA ILE A 27 -12.35 5.08 -9.30
C ILE A 27 -12.17 3.96 -8.28
N GLU A 28 -13.13 3.77 -7.39
CA GLU A 28 -13.14 2.65 -6.46
C GLU A 28 -13.08 1.31 -7.20
N SER A 29 -13.78 1.15 -8.32
CA SER A 29 -13.72 -0.10 -9.10
C SER A 29 -12.36 -0.32 -9.75
N VAL A 30 -11.69 0.74 -10.22
CA VAL A 30 -10.36 0.67 -10.84
C VAL A 30 -9.31 0.34 -9.79
N ILE A 31 -9.38 0.97 -8.63
CA ILE A 31 -8.49 0.67 -7.51
C ILE A 31 -8.77 -0.75 -7.02
N ASN A 32 -10.02 -1.10 -6.66
CA ASN A 32 -10.38 -2.43 -6.17
C ASN A 32 -10.07 -3.57 -7.16
N LYS A 33 -10.26 -3.39 -8.47
CA LYS A 33 -9.84 -4.38 -9.49
C LYS A 33 -8.32 -4.57 -9.55
N SER A 34 -7.56 -3.51 -9.26
CA SER A 34 -6.11 -3.60 -9.14
C SER A 34 -5.72 -4.34 -7.85
N LEU A 35 -6.44 -4.13 -6.75
CA LEU A 35 -6.23 -4.80 -5.46
C LEU A 35 -6.67 -6.29 -5.42
N ASP A 36 -7.74 -6.67 -6.11
CA ASP A 36 -8.28 -8.04 -6.11
C ASP A 36 -7.35 -9.05 -6.83
N ARG A 37 -6.57 -8.58 -7.81
CA ARG A 37 -5.56 -9.42 -8.48
C ARG A 37 -4.39 -9.77 -7.56
N ASP A 38 -4.04 -8.87 -6.64
CA ASP A 38 -3.01 -9.11 -5.63
C ASP A 38 -3.49 -10.08 -4.52
N HIS A 39 -4.80 -10.10 -4.23
CA HIS A 39 -5.38 -11.02 -3.24
C HIS A 39 -5.28 -12.50 -3.66
N GLN A 40 -5.44 -12.80 -4.96
CA GLN A 40 -5.21 -14.15 -5.50
C GLN A 40 -3.74 -14.58 -5.42
N HIS A 41 -2.82 -13.63 -5.62
CA HIS A 41 -1.40 -13.90 -5.50
C HIS A 41 -0.97 -14.14 -4.04
N SER A 42 -1.61 -13.47 -3.07
CA SER A 42 -1.37 -13.62 -1.63
C SER A 42 -1.93 -14.94 -1.06
N GLN A 43 -3.11 -15.39 -1.50
CA GLN A 43 -3.69 -16.69 -1.09
C GLN A 43 -2.80 -17.88 -1.50
N GLN A 44 -2.10 -17.78 -2.62
CA GLN A 44 -1.13 -18.79 -3.03
C GLN A 44 0.06 -18.94 -2.05
N TYR A 45 0.37 -17.88 -1.27
CA TYR A 45 1.42 -17.92 -0.24
C TYR A 45 0.88 -18.40 1.12
N GLU A 46 -0.41 -18.21 1.43
CA GLU A 46 -1.03 -18.73 2.65
C GLU A 46 -1.06 -20.27 2.69
N ASP A 47 -1.34 -20.93 1.56
CA ASP A 47 -1.37 -22.40 1.45
C ASP A 47 0.00 -23.07 1.72
N LEU A 48 1.10 -22.33 1.55
CA LEU A 48 2.45 -22.81 1.85
C LEU A 48 2.90 -22.52 3.29
N SER A 49 2.17 -21.67 4.03
CA SER A 49 2.51 -21.22 5.38
C SER A 49 2.00 -22.15 6.51
N ILE A 50 1.14 -23.12 6.20
CA ILE A 50 0.54 -24.04 7.20
C ILE A 50 1.47 -25.20 7.60
N ALA A 51 2.77 -25.14 7.31
CA ALA A 51 3.74 -26.06 7.90
C ALA A 51 4.20 -25.58 9.28
N LYS A 52 3.31 -25.64 10.28
CA LYS A 52 3.64 -25.41 11.70
C LYS A 52 4.63 -26.47 12.19
N LEU A 53 5.90 -26.13 12.39
CA LEU A 53 6.77 -26.82 13.34
C LEU A 53 7.41 -25.80 14.30
N PRO A 54 7.38 -26.06 15.63
CA PRO A 54 7.86 -25.09 16.60
C PRO A 54 9.38 -24.97 16.55
N VAL A 55 9.86 -23.72 16.62
CA VAL A 55 11.29 -23.32 16.64
C VAL A 55 12.01 -23.83 17.90
N SER A 56 11.31 -24.45 18.85
CA SER A 56 11.87 -24.94 20.13
C SER A 56 12.62 -26.28 20.06
N HIS A 57 13.07 -26.72 18.89
CA HIS A 57 13.83 -27.97 18.73
C HIS A 57 15.21 -27.77 18.09
N PHE A 58 15.77 -26.56 18.16
CA PHE A 58 16.99 -26.21 17.44
C PHE A 58 18.27 -26.08 18.28
N LEU A 59 18.21 -26.23 19.61
CA LEU A 59 19.41 -26.22 20.45
C LEU A 59 19.25 -27.19 21.62
N GLY A 60 19.71 -28.41 21.43
CA GLY A 60 19.88 -29.38 22.50
C GLY A 60 20.83 -30.46 22.02
N ASP A 61 22.04 -30.49 22.59
CA ASP A 61 23.04 -31.53 22.40
C ASP A 61 22.45 -32.90 22.72
N GLN A 62 21.82 -33.54 21.74
CA GLN A 62 21.43 -34.94 21.86
C GLN A 62 22.46 -35.78 21.13
N LYS A 63 23.33 -36.43 21.91
CA LYS A 63 24.01 -37.65 21.46
C LYS A 63 22.98 -38.56 20.79
N PRO A 64 23.33 -39.23 19.68
CA PRO A 64 22.36 -40.04 18.95
C PRO A 64 21.71 -41.07 19.87
N PRO A 65 20.40 -41.31 19.76
CA PRO A 65 19.72 -42.30 20.59
C PRO A 65 20.38 -43.66 20.38
N THR A 66 20.72 -44.32 21.48
CA THR A 66 21.43 -45.61 21.55
C THR A 66 20.63 -46.79 20.95
N SER A 67 19.50 -46.53 20.29
CA SER A 67 18.60 -47.55 19.73
C SER A 67 18.97 -48.02 18.31
N LEU A 68 20.14 -47.65 17.80
CA LEU A 68 20.67 -48.15 16.51
C LEU A 68 21.96 -48.99 16.67
N CYS A 69 22.39 -49.25 17.90
CA CYS A 69 23.44 -50.22 18.18
C CYS A 69 22.84 -51.63 18.09
N ILE A 70 22.87 -52.23 16.90
CA ILE A 70 22.73 -53.69 16.78
C ILE A 70 24.08 -54.28 17.20
N ASP A 71 24.15 -54.77 18.43
CA ASP A 71 25.27 -55.55 18.94
C ASP A 71 25.19 -57.02 18.44
N PRO A 72 26.35 -57.72 18.37
CA PRO A 72 27.53 -57.47 19.17
C PRO A 72 28.76 -57.10 18.34
N VAL A 73 29.23 -55.87 18.49
CA VAL A 73 30.64 -55.56 18.19
C VAL A 73 31.34 -55.29 19.54
N PRO A 74 32.50 -55.92 19.82
CA PRO A 74 33.22 -55.75 21.08
C PRO A 74 33.54 -54.29 21.40
N LYS A 75 33.50 -53.94 22.68
CA LYS A 75 33.51 -52.59 23.27
C LYS A 75 34.76 -51.71 23.04
N ASP A 76 35.67 -52.07 22.15
CA ASP A 76 36.98 -51.41 22.07
C ASP A 76 37.16 -50.51 20.84
N ASN A 77 36.10 -50.15 20.09
CA ASN A 77 36.30 -49.28 18.91
C ASN A 77 35.08 -48.43 18.47
N CYS A 78 34.43 -47.71 19.39
CA CYS A 78 33.36 -46.77 19.02
C CYS A 78 33.84 -45.47 18.34
N ASP A 79 35.14 -45.17 18.38
CA ASP A 79 35.70 -43.90 17.86
C ASP A 79 35.95 -43.90 16.34
N SER A 80 35.65 -45.00 15.64
CA SER A 80 35.89 -45.13 14.20
C SER A 80 34.67 -45.55 13.39
N ILE A 81 33.45 -45.24 13.84
CA ILE A 81 32.24 -45.46 13.02
C ILE A 81 32.11 -44.27 12.05
N PRO A 82 32.30 -44.45 10.74
CA PRO A 82 32.10 -43.37 9.80
C PRO A 82 30.65 -42.94 9.89
N TYR A 83 30.40 -41.64 10.15
CA TYR A 83 29.08 -41.04 10.05
C TYR A 83 28.45 -41.53 8.75
N THR A 84 27.39 -42.34 8.85
CA THR A 84 26.80 -42.97 7.68
C THR A 84 26.42 -41.89 6.67
N SER A 85 26.62 -42.13 5.37
CA SER A 85 26.27 -41.18 4.31
C SER A 85 24.82 -40.69 4.42
N ALA A 86 23.93 -41.51 4.99
CA ALA A 86 22.55 -41.16 5.32
C ALA A 86 22.42 -40.05 6.37
N TYR A 87 23.26 -40.02 7.41
CA TYR A 87 23.24 -38.98 8.44
C TYR A 87 23.75 -37.64 7.90
N VAL A 88 24.87 -37.65 7.16
CA VAL A 88 25.43 -36.47 6.49
C VAL A 88 24.45 -35.90 5.45
N ASN A 89 23.82 -36.77 4.65
CA ASN A 89 22.79 -36.35 3.68
C ASN A 89 21.54 -35.76 4.36
N ARG A 90 21.17 -36.25 5.55
CA ARG A 90 20.01 -35.73 6.30
C ARG A 90 20.32 -34.35 6.88
N GLN A 91 21.51 -34.14 7.44
CA GLN A 91 21.97 -32.81 7.89
C GLN A 91 22.12 -31.83 6.72
N GLN A 92 22.70 -32.24 5.60
CA GLN A 92 22.80 -31.37 4.41
C GLN A 92 21.44 -31.00 3.84
N LYS A 93 20.47 -31.93 3.79
CA LYS A 93 19.08 -31.61 3.42
C LYS A 93 18.43 -30.63 4.39
N GLN A 94 18.67 -30.77 5.68
CA GLN A 94 18.17 -29.84 6.70
C GLN A 94 18.80 -28.45 6.56
N ILE A 95 20.10 -28.36 6.26
CA ILE A 95 20.79 -27.08 5.99
C ILE A 95 20.25 -26.45 4.71
N LEU A 96 20.04 -27.24 3.65
CA LEU A 96 19.49 -26.74 2.38
C LEU A 96 18.05 -26.25 2.55
N TYR A 97 17.24 -26.97 3.33
CA TYR A 97 15.88 -26.56 3.67
C TYR A 97 15.84 -25.32 4.56
N ALA A 98 16.72 -25.24 5.57
CA ALA A 98 16.86 -24.04 6.39
C ALA A 98 17.34 -22.85 5.56
N LYS A 99 18.22 -23.04 4.58
CA LYS A 99 18.61 -22.00 3.61
C LYS A 99 17.45 -21.60 2.69
N ASP A 100 16.67 -22.54 2.18
CA ASP A 100 15.49 -22.25 1.35
C ASP A 100 14.41 -21.48 2.13
N ILE A 101 14.18 -21.84 3.41
CA ILE A 101 13.31 -21.07 4.32
C ILE A 101 13.90 -19.69 4.58
N HIS A 102 15.21 -19.59 4.78
CA HIS A 102 15.87 -18.32 5.06
C HIS A 102 15.94 -17.39 3.83
N GLU A 103 16.01 -17.94 2.62
CA GLU A 103 15.85 -17.19 1.36
C GLU A 103 14.38 -16.80 1.13
N LYS A 104 13.41 -17.64 1.55
CA LYS A 104 11.98 -17.34 1.40
C LYS A 104 11.43 -16.36 2.43
N TYR A 105 11.91 -16.35 3.67
CA TYR A 105 11.38 -15.52 4.74
C TYR A 105 12.42 -14.52 5.22
N SER A 106 12.05 -13.24 5.28
CA SER A 106 12.96 -12.20 5.77
C SER A 106 13.36 -12.50 7.21
N GLN A 107 14.66 -12.39 7.53
CA GLN A 107 15.16 -12.53 8.90
C GLN A 107 14.47 -11.59 9.90
N ARG A 108 13.88 -10.49 9.39
CA ARG A 108 13.12 -9.48 10.16
C ARG A 108 11.61 -9.63 10.07
N GLN A 109 11.08 -10.70 9.48
CA GLN A 109 9.64 -10.97 9.43
C GLN A 109 9.11 -11.44 10.79
N GLN A 110 9.49 -10.74 11.86
CA GLN A 110 8.89 -10.90 13.17
C GLN A 110 7.55 -10.15 13.13
N ASN A 111 6.46 -10.90 13.12
CA ASN A 111 5.13 -10.40 13.48
C ASN A 111 4.44 -9.47 12.45
N LEU A 112 4.77 -9.56 11.15
CA LEU A 112 3.98 -8.91 10.09
C LEU A 112 2.89 -9.88 9.60
N ASN A 113 1.63 -9.56 9.88
CA ASN A 113 0.50 -10.35 9.40
C ASN A 113 0.38 -10.20 7.86
N PRO A 114 0.15 -11.28 7.09
CA PRO A 114 -0.01 -11.21 5.63
C PRO A 114 -1.08 -10.22 5.15
N GLN A 115 -2.14 -10.03 5.92
CA GLN A 115 -3.18 -9.03 5.63
C GLN A 115 -2.65 -7.60 5.77
N ILE A 116 -1.75 -7.35 6.72
CA ILE A 116 -1.08 -6.05 6.88
C ILE A 116 -0.05 -5.83 5.78
N GLU A 117 0.70 -6.87 5.41
CA GLU A 117 1.61 -6.82 4.26
C GLU A 117 0.86 -6.45 2.97
N SER A 118 -0.27 -7.12 2.70
CA SER A 118 -1.14 -6.77 1.58
C SER A 118 -1.72 -5.35 1.72
N ALA A 119 -2.15 -4.94 2.91
CA ALA A 119 -2.66 -3.58 3.15
C ALA A 119 -1.65 -2.48 2.79
N ILE A 120 -0.36 -2.67 3.13
CA ILE A 120 0.70 -1.70 2.80
C ILE A 120 0.90 -1.62 1.29
N ASN A 121 0.88 -2.76 0.58
CA ASN A 121 0.96 -2.76 -0.89
C ASN A 121 -0.27 -2.06 -1.51
N ASN A 122 -1.47 -2.27 -0.96
CA ASN A 122 -2.70 -1.64 -1.44
C ASN A 122 -2.68 -0.11 -1.28
N ILE A 123 -2.17 0.40 -0.16
CA ILE A 123 -1.96 1.84 0.03
C ILE A 123 -0.94 2.35 -0.98
N THR A 124 0.21 1.69 -1.11
CA THR A 124 1.26 2.06 -2.06
C THR A 124 0.72 2.18 -3.49
N SER A 125 -0.10 1.22 -3.93
CA SER A 125 -0.76 1.27 -5.24
C SER A 125 -1.76 2.44 -5.36
N SER A 126 -2.50 2.76 -4.29
CA SER A 126 -3.42 3.91 -4.26
C SER A 126 -2.67 5.24 -4.41
N GLU A 127 -1.55 5.41 -3.69
CA GLU A 127 -0.67 6.59 -3.81
C GLU A 127 -0.11 6.74 -5.23
N PHE A 128 0.30 5.64 -5.88
CA PHE A 128 0.76 5.68 -7.27
C PHE A 128 -0.34 6.05 -8.26
N ILE A 129 -1.58 5.57 -8.05
CA ILE A 129 -2.72 5.95 -8.89
C ILE A 129 -3.00 7.45 -8.74
N GLY A 130 -2.97 7.98 -7.50
CA GLY A 130 -3.08 9.42 -7.25
C GLY A 130 -1.94 10.21 -7.90
N TYR A 131 -0.70 9.72 -7.82
CA TYR A 131 0.45 10.34 -8.48
C TYR A 131 0.23 10.50 -9.99
N TYR A 132 -0.20 9.43 -10.68
CA TYR A 132 -0.47 9.47 -12.12
C TYR A 132 -1.60 10.44 -12.49
N PHE A 133 -2.61 10.54 -11.63
CA PHE A 133 -3.72 11.48 -11.81
C PHE A 133 -3.22 12.94 -11.74
N TYR A 134 -2.43 13.28 -10.72
CA TYR A 134 -1.89 14.63 -10.58
C TYR A 134 -0.83 14.98 -11.62
N GLU A 135 0.01 14.04 -12.04
CA GLU A 135 0.91 14.24 -13.19
C GLU A 135 0.14 14.62 -14.44
N GLN A 136 -0.94 13.89 -14.75
CA GLN A 136 -1.76 14.19 -15.92
C GLN A 136 -2.36 15.60 -15.83
N MET A 137 -2.85 16.01 -14.65
CA MET A 137 -3.35 17.37 -14.40
C MET A 137 -2.27 18.44 -14.54
N ALA A 138 -1.11 18.22 -13.94
CA ALA A 138 0.01 19.15 -14.01
C ALA A 138 0.38 19.43 -15.47
N TRP A 139 0.54 18.39 -16.29
CA TRP A 139 0.91 18.55 -17.69
C TRP A 139 -0.23 19.12 -18.56
N TYR A 140 -1.48 18.91 -18.18
CA TYR A 140 -2.62 19.55 -18.84
C TYR A 140 -2.55 21.08 -18.70
N PHE A 141 -2.36 21.60 -17.47
CA PHE A 141 -2.34 23.04 -17.23
C PHE A 141 -1.12 23.76 -17.81
N ASN A 142 -0.05 23.01 -18.11
CA ASN A 142 1.17 23.52 -18.76
C ASN A 142 1.08 23.60 -20.30
N ARG A 143 -0.03 23.15 -20.91
CA ARG A 143 -0.24 23.27 -22.37
C ARG A 143 -0.30 24.74 -22.78
N ASP A 144 0.20 25.07 -23.96
CA ASP A 144 0.11 26.43 -24.53
C ASP A 144 -1.34 26.90 -24.72
N SER A 145 -2.26 25.98 -24.97
CA SER A 145 -3.70 26.25 -25.11
C SER A 145 -4.44 26.47 -23.79
N VAL A 146 -3.79 26.22 -22.64
CA VAL A 146 -4.36 26.39 -21.29
C VAL A 146 -3.58 27.46 -20.51
N ALA A 147 -2.26 27.31 -20.45
CA ALA A 147 -1.29 28.29 -19.97
C ALA A 147 -1.57 28.83 -18.54
N LEU A 148 -1.82 27.92 -17.60
CA LEU A 148 -2.03 28.21 -16.17
C LEU A 148 -0.86 27.61 -15.34
N PRO A 149 0.30 28.28 -15.31
CA PRO A 149 1.52 27.73 -14.71
C PRO A 149 1.45 27.56 -13.19
N GLY A 150 0.61 28.33 -12.48
CA GLY A 150 0.39 28.15 -11.04
C GLY A 150 -0.32 26.84 -10.74
N PHE A 151 -1.39 26.52 -11.48
CA PHE A 151 -2.07 25.23 -11.41
C PHE A 151 -1.16 24.07 -11.81
N HIS A 152 -0.33 24.25 -12.83
CA HIS A 152 0.71 23.26 -13.17
C HIS A 152 1.62 22.98 -11.97
N ALA A 153 2.20 24.02 -11.37
CA ALA A 153 3.12 23.88 -10.25
C ALA A 153 2.46 23.25 -9.02
N TYR A 154 1.22 23.64 -8.70
CA TYR A 154 0.44 23.05 -7.61
C TYR A 154 0.24 21.55 -7.81
N PHE A 155 -0.30 21.13 -8.96
CA PHE A 155 -0.55 19.70 -9.21
C PHE A 155 0.75 18.90 -9.34
N GLN A 156 1.82 19.51 -9.84
CA GLN A 156 3.14 18.88 -9.84
C GLN A 156 3.65 18.65 -8.42
N SER A 157 3.49 19.62 -7.52
CA SER A 157 3.84 19.45 -6.10
C SER A 157 3.03 18.32 -5.45
N ARG A 158 1.72 18.24 -5.72
CA ARG A 158 0.86 17.15 -5.24
C ARG A 158 1.33 15.79 -5.74
N ALA A 159 1.67 15.69 -7.03
CA ALA A 159 2.23 14.47 -7.60
C ALA A 159 3.53 14.06 -6.88
N ASP A 160 4.47 14.99 -6.70
CA ASP A 160 5.73 14.75 -6.01
C ASP A 160 5.52 14.26 -4.56
N ASP A 161 4.54 14.84 -3.85
CA ASP A 161 4.23 14.43 -2.48
C ASP A 161 3.66 13.02 -2.42
N LEU A 162 2.70 12.65 -3.27
CA LEU A 162 2.20 11.26 -3.33
C LEU A 162 3.29 10.26 -3.71
N MET A 163 4.21 10.61 -4.62
CA MET A 163 5.37 9.78 -4.96
C MET A 163 6.28 9.56 -3.74
N LYS A 164 6.51 10.59 -2.91
CA LYS A 164 7.24 10.45 -1.63
C LYS A 164 6.48 9.57 -0.65
N LEU A 165 5.16 9.71 -0.54
CA LEU A 165 4.32 8.88 0.33
C LEU A 165 4.37 7.41 -0.09
N ALA A 166 4.21 7.09 -1.38
CA ALA A 166 4.33 5.74 -1.90
C ALA A 166 5.68 5.10 -1.53
N ARG A 167 6.78 5.85 -1.69
CA ARG A 167 8.12 5.40 -1.27
C ARG A 167 8.23 5.16 0.23
N LYS A 168 7.65 6.03 1.05
CA LYS A 168 7.61 5.89 2.51
C LYS A 168 6.87 4.60 2.93
N PHE A 169 5.79 4.23 2.24
CA PHE A 169 5.10 2.95 2.47
C PHE A 169 5.94 1.75 2.02
N MET A 170 6.62 1.80 0.87
CA MET A 170 7.54 0.75 0.42
C MET A 170 8.71 0.54 1.39
N GLU A 171 9.29 1.63 1.89
CA GLU A 171 10.34 1.59 2.92
C GLU A 171 9.80 0.95 4.21
N TYR A 172 8.60 1.32 4.63
CA TYR A 172 7.96 0.75 5.80
C TYR A 172 7.67 -0.76 5.64
N GLN A 173 7.19 -1.19 4.47
CA GLN A 173 7.00 -2.61 4.12
C GLN A 173 8.29 -3.41 4.33
N ASN A 174 9.38 -2.96 3.69
CA ASN A 174 10.68 -3.63 3.79
C ASN A 174 11.25 -3.56 5.22
N LYS A 175 11.01 -2.46 5.95
CA LYS A 175 11.41 -2.31 7.36
C LYS A 175 10.73 -3.33 8.27
N ARG A 176 9.45 -3.65 7.99
CA ARG A 176 8.67 -4.68 8.70
C ARG A 176 8.95 -6.11 8.22
N GLY A 177 9.81 -6.26 7.21
CA GLY A 177 10.19 -7.57 6.65
C GLY A 177 9.20 -8.12 5.63
N GLY A 178 8.23 -7.32 5.18
CA GLY A 178 7.31 -7.66 4.09
C GLY A 178 7.95 -7.45 2.73
N ARG A 179 7.21 -7.79 1.68
CA ARG A 179 7.60 -7.68 0.28
C ARG A 179 6.77 -6.62 -0.42
N VAL A 180 7.46 -5.73 -1.12
CA VAL A 180 6.82 -4.76 -2.01
C VAL A 180 6.35 -5.48 -3.26
N ILE A 181 5.05 -5.40 -3.52
CA ILE A 181 4.42 -5.87 -4.76
C ILE A 181 3.75 -4.64 -5.39
N LEU A 182 4.20 -4.29 -6.60
CA LEU A 182 3.64 -3.17 -7.36
C LEU A 182 2.70 -3.72 -8.42
N GLY A 183 1.44 -3.28 -8.38
CA GLY A 183 0.42 -3.65 -9.35
C GLY A 183 0.43 -2.76 -10.60
N ASP A 184 -0.48 -3.06 -11.52
CA ASP A 184 -0.72 -2.23 -12.70
C ASP A 184 -1.23 -0.83 -12.28
N ILE A 185 -0.70 0.20 -12.91
CA ILE A 185 -1.24 1.56 -12.77
C ILE A 185 -2.20 1.81 -13.93
N THR A 186 -3.50 1.86 -13.62
CA THR A 186 -4.51 2.17 -14.62
C THR A 186 -4.55 3.67 -14.85
N ALA A 187 -4.31 4.09 -16.09
CA ALA A 187 -4.45 5.49 -16.48
C ALA A 187 -5.92 5.93 -16.30
N TYR A 188 -6.10 7.10 -15.71
CA TYR A 188 -7.40 7.76 -15.74
C TYR A 188 -7.80 8.08 -17.19
N PRO A 189 -9.08 7.89 -17.55
CA PRO A 189 -9.54 8.25 -18.88
C PRO A 189 -9.27 9.74 -19.13
N THR A 190 -8.54 10.02 -20.21
CA THR A 190 -8.14 11.38 -20.57
C THR A 190 -9.38 12.24 -20.72
N GLN A 191 -9.58 13.19 -19.82
CA GLN A 191 -10.50 14.29 -20.04
C GLN A 191 -9.70 15.41 -20.68
N ASN A 192 -10.11 15.78 -21.90
CA ASN A 192 -9.29 16.63 -22.75
C ASN A 192 -9.40 18.13 -22.44
N ASP A 193 -10.30 18.55 -21.54
CA ASP A 193 -10.67 19.95 -21.31
C ASP A 193 -11.03 20.23 -19.83
N TRP A 194 -10.07 20.15 -18.90
CA TRP A 194 -10.31 20.51 -17.51
C TRP A 194 -10.34 22.03 -17.30
N THR A 195 -11.41 22.54 -16.69
CA THR A 195 -11.34 23.85 -16.02
C THR A 195 -10.59 23.72 -14.68
N PRO A 196 -9.96 24.79 -14.16
CA PRO A 196 -9.39 24.80 -12.80
C PRO A 196 -10.36 24.33 -11.71
N LEU A 197 -11.62 24.76 -11.80
CA LEU A 197 -12.66 24.37 -10.86
C LEU A 197 -12.97 22.87 -10.93
N GLU A 198 -13.11 22.30 -12.13
CA GLU A 198 -13.33 20.87 -12.31
C GLU A 198 -12.13 20.04 -11.87
N ALA A 199 -10.91 20.48 -12.19
CA ALA A 199 -9.69 19.79 -11.78
C ALA A 199 -9.56 19.72 -10.26
N MET A 200 -9.75 20.85 -9.57
CA MET A 200 -9.69 20.89 -8.10
C MET A 200 -10.82 20.07 -7.48
N THR A 201 -12.02 20.14 -8.04
CA THR A 201 -13.18 19.33 -7.58
C THR A 201 -12.90 17.83 -7.73
N LYS A 202 -12.34 17.39 -8.86
CA LYS A 202 -11.93 16.00 -9.10
C LYS A 202 -10.81 15.55 -8.17
N SER A 203 -9.88 16.45 -7.86
CA SER A 203 -8.79 16.19 -6.92
C SER A 203 -9.31 15.86 -5.52
N ILE A 204 -10.33 16.57 -5.04
CA ILE A 204 -11.01 16.26 -3.77
C ILE A 204 -11.55 14.83 -3.77
N PHE A 205 -12.17 14.37 -4.86
CA PHE A 205 -12.69 12.99 -4.93
C PHE A 205 -11.57 11.97 -4.83
N VAL A 206 -10.42 12.20 -5.48
CA VAL A 206 -9.26 11.32 -5.38
C VAL A 206 -8.73 11.27 -3.95
N GLU A 207 -8.54 12.42 -3.29
CA GLU A 207 -8.08 12.47 -1.90
C GLU A 207 -9.08 11.83 -0.92
N GLN A 208 -10.39 12.01 -1.15
CA GLN A 208 -11.42 11.33 -0.37
C GLN A 208 -11.32 9.80 -0.51
N THR A 209 -11.09 9.28 -1.72
CA THR A 209 -10.88 7.85 -1.93
C THR A 209 -9.62 7.36 -1.20
N ILE A 210 -8.51 8.10 -1.27
CA ILE A 210 -7.26 7.75 -0.57
C ILE A 210 -7.49 7.76 0.95
N MET A 211 -8.19 8.78 1.49
CA MET A 211 -8.58 8.85 2.89
C MET A 211 -9.40 7.62 3.33
N GLN A 212 -10.41 7.23 2.55
CA GLN A 212 -11.22 6.05 2.87
C GLN A 212 -10.39 4.77 2.86
N HIS A 213 -9.43 4.64 1.93
CA HIS A 213 -8.50 3.51 1.94
C HIS A 213 -7.62 3.48 3.18
N LEU A 214 -7.04 4.63 3.58
CA LEU A 214 -6.23 4.72 4.80
C LEU A 214 -7.06 4.36 6.05
N LEU A 215 -8.29 4.87 6.17
CA LEU A 215 -9.19 4.56 7.28
C LEU A 215 -9.52 3.05 7.33
N LYS A 216 -9.81 2.43 6.18
CA LYS A 216 -10.06 1.00 6.07
C LYS A 216 -8.85 0.18 6.51
N GLN A 217 -7.64 0.56 6.08
CA GLN A 217 -6.42 -0.14 6.50
C GLN A 217 -6.08 0.09 7.98
N ASN A 218 -6.37 1.27 8.53
CA ASN A 218 -6.20 1.52 9.95
C ASN A 218 -7.17 0.67 10.79
N ALA A 219 -8.43 0.55 10.39
CA ALA A 219 -9.40 -0.34 11.05
C ALA A 219 -8.94 -1.81 11.00
N LEU A 220 -8.35 -2.25 9.89
CA LEU A 220 -7.73 -3.57 9.79
C LEU A 220 -6.57 -3.72 10.78
N ALA A 221 -5.67 -2.73 10.84
CA ALA A 221 -4.55 -2.70 11.77
C ALA A 221 -5.00 -2.85 13.23
N GLU A 222 -6.03 -2.10 13.62
CA GLU A 222 -6.63 -2.18 14.97
C GLU A 222 -7.23 -3.56 15.25
N SER A 223 -7.96 -4.14 14.29
CA SER A 223 -8.58 -5.47 14.43
C SER A 223 -7.54 -6.58 14.63
N LEU A 224 -6.40 -6.46 13.95
CA LEU A 224 -5.27 -7.39 14.04
C LEU A 224 -4.30 -7.03 15.18
N LYS A 225 -4.60 -5.97 15.93
CA LYS A 225 -3.80 -5.45 17.05
C LYS A 225 -2.36 -5.10 16.63
N ASP A 226 -2.15 -4.67 15.39
CA ASP A 226 -0.87 -4.14 14.92
C ASP A 226 -0.77 -2.64 15.27
N SER A 227 -0.42 -2.38 16.54
CA SER A 227 -0.29 -1.02 17.07
C SER A 227 0.80 -0.22 16.35
N GLN A 228 1.83 -0.88 15.80
CA GLN A 228 2.89 -0.22 15.08
C GLN A 228 2.39 0.31 13.73
N PHE A 229 1.59 -0.48 12.99
CA PHE A 229 1.02 -0.04 11.72
C PHE A 229 -0.07 1.00 11.91
N SER A 230 -0.96 0.83 12.90
CA SER A 230 -1.95 1.87 13.23
C SER A 230 -1.28 3.20 13.63
N GLY A 231 -0.25 3.14 14.47
CA GLY A 231 0.53 4.33 14.85
C GLY A 231 1.35 4.93 13.69
N PHE A 232 1.68 4.15 12.67
CA PHE A 232 2.29 4.66 11.45
C PHE A 232 1.27 5.41 10.59
N LEU A 233 0.08 4.84 10.38
CA LEU A 233 -1.00 5.41 9.56
C LEU A 233 -1.58 6.72 10.11
N SER A 234 -1.58 6.90 11.44
CA SER A 234 -2.15 8.10 12.07
C SER A 234 -1.52 9.41 11.58
N ASN A 235 -0.23 9.42 11.23
CA ASN A 235 0.44 10.60 10.69
C ASN A 235 -0.16 11.00 9.33
N PHE A 236 -0.44 10.02 8.47
CA PHE A 236 -0.97 10.24 7.13
C PHE A 236 -2.44 10.65 7.15
N LEU A 237 -3.21 10.12 8.11
CA LEU A 237 -4.60 10.54 8.31
C LEU A 237 -4.70 12.04 8.67
N ASN A 238 -3.75 12.56 9.46
CA ASN A 238 -3.71 13.98 9.79
C ASN A 238 -3.32 14.84 8.58
N GLU A 239 -2.29 14.41 7.82
CA GLU A 239 -1.88 15.07 6.57
C GLU A 239 -3.06 15.17 5.59
N GLN A 240 -3.81 14.08 5.42
CA GLN A 240 -4.95 14.06 4.50
C GLN A 240 -6.12 14.98 4.92
N VAL A 241 -6.32 15.23 6.22
CA VAL A 241 -7.32 16.22 6.66
C VAL A 241 -6.91 17.64 6.30
N ILE A 242 -5.61 17.94 6.38
CA ILE A 242 -5.06 19.25 6.01
C ILE A 242 -5.21 19.46 4.51
N ASP A 243 -4.82 18.48 3.70
CA ASP A 243 -4.91 18.53 2.23
C ASP A 243 -6.35 18.72 1.74
N LEU A 244 -7.31 17.94 2.29
CA LEU A 244 -8.72 18.10 1.95
C LEU A 244 -9.26 19.49 2.31
N LYS A 245 -8.80 20.07 3.43
CA LYS A 245 -9.20 21.40 3.85
C LYS A 245 -8.67 22.48 2.89
N GLU A 246 -7.42 22.36 2.47
CA GLU A 246 -6.80 23.26 1.49
C GLU A 246 -7.53 23.19 0.14
N MET A 247 -7.76 21.99 -0.38
CA MET A 247 -8.45 21.80 -1.67
C MET A 247 -9.89 22.31 -1.66
N THR A 248 -10.62 22.12 -0.55
CA THR A 248 -11.99 22.64 -0.41
C THR A 248 -12.03 24.17 -0.33
N ASP A 249 -11.00 24.81 0.24
CA ASP A 249 -10.84 26.26 0.18
C ASP A 249 -10.57 26.73 -1.24
N HIS A 250 -9.72 26.02 -2.00
CA HIS A 250 -9.46 26.35 -3.40
C HIS A 250 -10.73 26.26 -4.25
N VAL A 251 -11.54 25.20 -4.12
CA VAL A 251 -12.84 25.10 -4.80
C VAL A 251 -13.75 26.26 -4.44
N THR A 252 -13.81 26.63 -3.16
CA THR A 252 -14.64 27.74 -2.69
C THR A 252 -14.21 29.07 -3.31
N GLN A 253 -12.90 29.32 -3.39
CA GLN A 253 -12.35 30.54 -3.98
C GLN A 253 -12.53 30.57 -5.51
N LEU A 254 -12.30 29.45 -6.19
CA LEU A 254 -12.53 29.31 -7.63
C LEU A 254 -13.99 29.61 -8.03
N LYS A 255 -14.96 29.11 -7.24
CA LYS A 255 -16.37 29.46 -7.41
C LYS A 255 -16.66 30.96 -7.23
N ARG A 256 -15.89 31.66 -6.38
CA ARG A 256 -16.06 33.10 -6.12
C ARG A 256 -15.44 33.97 -7.21
N VAL A 257 -14.26 33.63 -7.70
CA VAL A 257 -13.56 34.42 -8.73
C VAL A 257 -14.18 34.23 -10.11
N GLY A 258 -14.77 33.06 -10.37
CA GLY A 258 -15.40 32.74 -11.64
C GLY A 258 -14.39 32.52 -12.79
N PRO A 259 -14.89 32.14 -13.97
CA PRO A 259 -14.03 31.76 -15.10
C PRO A 259 -13.29 32.95 -15.74
N GLY A 260 -12.26 32.66 -16.52
CA GLY A 260 -11.55 33.66 -17.34
C GLY A 260 -10.59 34.52 -16.52
N ILE A 261 -10.88 35.81 -16.35
CA ILE A 261 -9.96 36.71 -15.61
C ILE A 261 -9.80 36.30 -14.14
N GLY A 262 -10.86 35.73 -13.53
CA GLY A 262 -10.82 35.23 -12.16
C GLY A 262 -9.83 34.09 -11.99
N GLU A 263 -9.92 33.07 -12.84
CA GLU A 263 -8.98 31.94 -12.89
C GLU A 263 -7.54 32.40 -13.17
N TYR A 264 -7.35 33.35 -14.09
CA TYR A 264 -6.03 33.90 -14.39
C TYR A 264 -5.37 34.60 -13.21
N LEU A 265 -6.12 35.43 -12.48
CA LEU A 265 -5.61 36.10 -11.28
C LEU A 265 -5.35 35.09 -10.16
N TYR A 266 -6.24 34.12 -10.01
CA TYR A 266 -6.11 33.07 -9.00
C TYR A 266 -4.87 32.19 -9.23
N ASP A 267 -4.60 31.82 -10.47
CA ASP A 267 -3.40 31.08 -10.89
C ASP A 267 -2.10 31.81 -10.53
N LYS A 268 -2.11 33.14 -10.60
CA LYS A 268 -0.92 33.94 -10.28
C LYS A 268 -0.70 34.16 -8.80
N ASP A 269 -1.79 34.41 -8.06
CA ASP A 269 -1.69 35.06 -6.75
C ASP A 269 -2.15 34.17 -5.58
N SER A 270 -2.79 33.02 -5.82
CA SER A 270 -3.51 32.29 -4.76
C SER A 270 -3.45 30.76 -4.80
N ILE A 271 -3.03 30.14 -5.90
CA ILE A 271 -2.97 28.66 -6.01
C ILE A 271 -1.70 28.05 -5.38
N LEU A 272 -0.69 28.86 -5.03
CA LEU A 272 0.59 28.44 -4.43
C LEU A 272 0.75 28.99 -3.01
#